data_AF-A0A480BX62-F1
#
_entry.id   AF-A0A480BX62-F1
#
_cell.length_a   1.000
_cell.length_b   1.000
_cell.length_c   1.000
_cell.angle_alpha   90.00
_cell.angle_beta   90.00
_cell.angle_gamma   90.00
#
_symmetry.space_group_name_H-M   'P 1'
#
loop_
_entity.id
_entity.type
_entity.pdbx_description
1 polymer ?
#
loop_
_entity_poly.entity_id
_entity_poly.type
_entity_poly.pdbx_seq_one_letter_code
_entity_poly.pdbx_strand_id
1 'polypeptide(L)' 'MVNINELVDVAGAVQSKRVFWDQEVYEQELERVFGRCWLFLTHESQIPQPGDFVTAYMGEDKVIVVRQRDGSIKVFLNS' A
#
# COMPACT_ATOMS: atom_id res chain seq x y z
N MET A 1 2.37 -14.93 -15.48
CA MET A 1 2.47 -14.68 -14.03
C MET A 1 3.77 -15.28 -13.54
N VAL A 2 4.69 -14.46 -13.02
CA VAL A 2 5.96 -14.93 -12.44
C VAL A 2 5.69 -15.86 -11.25
N ASN A 3 6.35 -17.01 -11.23
CA ASN A 3 6.30 -17.95 -10.11
C ASN A 3 7.19 -17.44 -8.95
N ILE A 4 6.58 -17.11 -7.81
CA ILE A 4 7.30 -16.50 -6.68
C ILE A 4 8.34 -17.46 -6.08
N ASN A 5 8.10 -18.78 -6.16
CA ASN A 5 8.98 -19.79 -5.57
C ASN A 5 10.35 -19.84 -6.27
N GLU A 6 10.47 -19.25 -7.46
CA GLU A 6 11.74 -19.14 -8.19
C GLU A 6 12.51 -17.85 -7.82
N LEU A 7 11.89 -16.93 -7.07
CA LEU A 7 12.48 -15.63 -6.75
C LEU A 7 13.21 -15.60 -5.42
N VAL A 8 12.81 -16.41 -4.44
CA VAL A 8 13.38 -16.42 -3.09
C VAL A 8 13.57 -17.85 -2.60
N ASP A 9 14.83 -18.21 -2.31
CA ASP A 9 15.19 -19.41 -1.56
C ASP A 9 15.61 -19.00 -0.15
N VAL A 10 14.69 -19.20 0.79
CA VAL A 10 14.91 -18.87 2.21
C VAL A 10 15.96 -19.78 2.84
N ALA A 11 15.98 -21.07 2.47
CA ALA A 11 16.89 -22.05 3.08
C ALA A 11 18.33 -21.83 2.61
N GLY A 12 18.52 -21.51 1.33
CA GLY A 12 19.80 -21.13 0.76
C GLY A 12 20.21 -19.67 1.01
N ALA A 13 19.33 -18.85 1.58
CA ALA A 13 19.51 -17.41 1.77
C ALA A 13 19.84 -16.66 0.46
N VAL A 14 19.19 -17.03 -0.64
CA VAL A 14 19.42 -16.45 -1.96
C VAL A 14 18.14 -15.83 -2.50
N GLN A 15 18.27 -14.69 -3.19
CA GLN A 15 17.16 -13.99 -3.83
C GLN A 15 17.54 -13.59 -5.25
N SER A 16 16.62 -13.79 -6.19
CA SER A 16 16.73 -13.30 -7.56
C SER A 16 16.65 -11.78 -7.58
N LYS A 17 17.56 -11.11 -8.30
CA LYS A 17 17.53 -9.65 -8.46
C LYS A 17 16.29 -9.13 -9.18
N ARG A 18 15.52 -10.00 -9.84
CA ARG A 18 14.27 -9.65 -10.53
C ARG A 18 13.26 -8.97 -9.61
N VAL A 19 13.25 -9.30 -8.32
CA VAL A 19 12.35 -8.68 -7.34
C VAL A 19 12.45 -7.16 -7.26
N PHE A 20 13.55 -6.56 -7.75
CA PHE A 20 13.77 -5.11 -7.67
C PHE A 20 13.47 -4.35 -8.96
N TRP A 21 13.25 -5.03 -10.09
CA TRP A 21 13.16 -4.36 -11.40
C TRP A 21 12.14 -4.97 -12.36
N ASP A 22 11.69 -6.19 -12.12
CA ASP A 22 10.82 -6.91 -13.05
C ASP A 22 9.38 -6.37 -12.97
N GLN A 23 8.89 -5.86 -14.10
CA GLN A 23 7.56 -5.24 -14.21
C GLN A 23 6.43 -6.21 -13.85
N GLU A 24 6.55 -7.50 -14.22
CA GLU A 24 5.50 -8.48 -13.94
C GLU A 24 5.48 -8.90 -12.46
N VAL A 25 6.63 -8.78 -11.77
CA VAL A 25 6.67 -8.91 -10.30
C VAL A 25 6.00 -7.71 -9.65
N TYR A 26 6.32 -6.49 -10.09
CA TYR A 26 5.74 -5.26 -9.56
C TYR A 26 4.21 -5.22 -9.67
N GLU A 27 3.64 -5.58 -10.83
CA GLU A 27 2.18 -5.65 -11.02
C GLU A 27 1.52 -6.65 -10.07
N GLN A 28 2.18 -7.78 -9.79
CA GLN A 28 1.70 -8.74 -8.79
C GLN A 28 1.84 -8.23 -7.37
N GLU A 29 2.86 -7.42 -7.05
CA GLU A 29 2.98 -6.77 -5.73
C GLU A 29 1.83 -5.78 -5.52
N LEU A 30 1.46 -4.99 -6.54
CA LEU A 30 0.31 -4.09 -6.47
C LEU A 30 -0.97 -4.85 -6.11
N GLU A 31 -1.25 -5.98 -6.77
CA GLU A 31 -2.44 -6.79 -6.49
C GLU A 31 -2.36 -7.53 -5.14
N ARG A 32 -1.23 -8.19 -4.86
CA ARG A 32 -1.11 -9.23 -3.81
C ARG A 32 -0.42 -8.76 -2.55
N VAL A 33 0.13 -7.56 -2.54
CA VAL A 33 0.76 -6.97 -1.35
C VAL A 33 0.05 -5.65 -1.07
N PHE A 34 0.19 -4.66 -1.95
CA PHE A 34 -0.34 -3.32 -1.70
C PHE A 34 -1.87 -3.27 -1.69
N GLY A 35 -2.54 -4.12 -2.49
CA GLY A 35 -4.01 -4.21 -2.54
C GLY A 35 -4.68 -4.88 -1.34
N ARG A 36 -3.93 -5.48 -0.40
CA ARG A 36 -4.51 -6.20 0.74
C ARG A 36 -3.79 -6.03 2.08
N CYS A 37 -2.55 -5.54 2.09
CA CYS A 37 -1.82 -5.30 3.32
C CYS A 37 -2.25 -3.98 3.98
N TRP A 38 -2.08 -3.88 5.29
CA TRP A 38 -2.22 -2.62 6.00
C TRP A 38 -1.08 -1.67 5.62
N LEU A 39 -1.42 -0.53 5.03
CA LEU A 39 -0.49 0.52 4.63
C LEU A 39 -0.65 1.72 5.57
N PHE A 40 0.46 2.30 6.00
CA PHE A 40 0.44 3.53 6.79
C PHE A 40 0.05 4.72 5.90
N LEU A 41 -0.91 5.52 6.36
CA LEU A 41 -1.41 6.67 5.59
C LEU A 41 -1.18 8.03 6.27
N THR A 42 -1.41 8.12 7.58
CA THR A 42 -1.31 9.37 8.34
C THR A 42 -1.23 9.08 9.83
N HIS A 43 -0.76 10.05 10.61
CA HIS A 43 -0.98 10.09 12.05
C HIS A 43 -2.26 10.88 12.39
N GLU A 44 -2.95 10.52 13.47
CA GLU A 44 -4.22 11.15 13.87
C GLU A 44 -4.10 12.65 14.15
N SER A 45 -2.94 13.11 14.63
CA SER A 45 -2.67 14.53 14.89
C SER A 45 -2.58 15.40 13.63
N GLN A 46 -2.50 14.79 12.44
CA GLN A 46 -2.51 15.51 11.17
C GLN A 46 -3.94 15.83 10.70
N ILE A 47 -4.94 15.17 11.28
CA ILE A 47 -6.37 15.39 11.03
C ILE A 47 -7.15 15.51 12.35
N PRO A 48 -6.82 16.51 13.20
CA PRO A 48 -7.35 16.61 14.55
C PRO A 48 -8.84 16.98 14.61
N GLN A 49 -9.35 17.73 13.63
CA GLN A 49 -10.73 18.23 13.63
C GLN A 49 -11.58 17.53 12.57
N PRO A 50 -12.91 17.42 12.79
CA PRO A 50 -13.83 16.95 11.76
C PRO A 50 -13.73 17.76 10.46
N GLY A 51 -13.59 17.07 9.34
CA GLY A 51 -13.41 17.68 8.02
C GLY A 51 -11.94 17.86 7.61
N ASP A 52 -10.99 17.76 8.55
CA ASP A 52 -9.57 17.73 8.20
C ASP A 52 -9.28 16.49 7.36
N PHE A 53 -8.52 16.67 6.28
CA PHE A 53 -8.13 15.58 5.40
C PHE A 53 -6.69 15.74 4.92
N VAL A 54 -6.09 14.61 4.57
CA VAL A 54 -4.83 14.54 3.84
C VAL A 54 -5.00 13.66 2.61
N THR A 55 -4.13 13.84 1.62
CA THR A 55 -4.00 12.89 0.51
C THR A 55 -2.80 11.99 0.75
N ALA A 56 -2.95 10.71 0.42
CA ALA A 56 -1.91 9.70 0.56
C ALA A 56 -2.01 8.71 -0.62
N TYR A 57 -1.21 7.64 -0.58
CA TYR A 57 -1.21 6.58 -1.58
C TYR A 57 -1.36 5.21 -0.92
N MET A 58 -2.10 4.32 -1.58
CA MET A 58 -2.13 2.88 -1.31
C MET A 58 -1.61 2.16 -2.55
N GLY A 59 -0.33 1.76 -2.54
CA GLY A 59 0.35 1.38 -3.79
C GLY A 59 0.43 2.60 -4.72
N GLU A 60 -0.18 2.51 -5.90
CA GLU A 60 -0.30 3.64 -6.84
C GLU A 60 -1.63 4.41 -6.73
N ASP A 61 -2.58 3.89 -5.95
CA ASP A 61 -3.90 4.50 -5.82
C ASP A 61 -3.84 5.72 -4.89
N LYS A 62 -4.18 6.90 -5.41
CA LYS A 62 -4.37 8.11 -4.60
C LYS A 62 -5.61 7.96 -3.74
N VAL A 63 -5.47 8.27 -2.45
CA VAL A 63 -6.58 8.21 -1.48
C VAL A 63 -6.72 9.51 -0.70
N ILE A 64 -7.94 9.77 -0.24
CA ILE A 64 -8.26 10.82 0.74
C ILE A 64 -8.48 10.14 2.09
N VAL A 65 -7.73 10.57 3.10
CA VAL A 65 -7.94 10.18 4.50
C VAL A 65 -8.60 11.35 5.22
N VAL A 66 -9.78 11.12 5.81
CA VAL A 66 -10.61 12.22 6.35
C VAL A 66 -11.20 11.87 7.71
N ARG A 67 -11.14 12.83 8.64
CA ARG A 67 -11.84 12.77 9.94
C ARG A 67 -13.33 13.08 9.75
N GLN A 68 -14.19 12.13 10.07
CA GLN A 68 -15.64 12.26 9.99
C GLN A 68 -16.20 13.13 11.14
N ARG A 69 -17.46 13.57 11.01
CA ARG A 69 -18.17 14.33 12.05
C ARG A 69 -18.36 13.56 13.35
N ASP A 70 -18.42 12.24 13.30
CA ASP A 70 -18.51 11.35 14.46
C ASP A 70 -17.14 11.03 15.10
N GLY A 71 -16.05 11.61 14.57
CA GLY A 71 -14.68 11.36 15.02
C GLY A 71 -13.99 10.16 14.38
N SER A 72 -14.72 9.30 13.64
CA SER A 72 -14.11 8.17 12.93
C SER A 72 -13.22 8.63 11.77
N ILE A 73 -12.26 7.80 11.37
CA ILE A 73 -11.42 8.05 10.19
C ILE A 73 -11.92 7.16 9.05
N LYS A 74 -12.09 7.75 7.87
CA LYS A 74 -12.43 7.02 6.64
C LYS A 74 -11.41 7.32 5.55
N VAL A 75 -11.26 6.35 4.65
CA VAL A 75 -10.34 6.42 3.51
C VAL A 75 -11.13 6.06 2.26
N PHE A 76 -10.96 6.87 1.21
CA PHE A 76 -11.63 6.68 -0.08
C PHE A 76 -10.63 6.89 -1.22
N LEU A 77 -10.87 6.24 -2.36
CA LEU A 77 -10.14 6.53 -3.59
C LEU A 77 -10.37 7.99 -4.03
N ASN A 78 -9.33 8.61 -4.55
CA ASN A 78 -9.33 9.97 -5.08
C ASN A 78 -9.25 9.92 -6.60
N SER A 79 -10.41 9.88 -7.25
CA SER A 79 -10.58 9.62 -8.70
C SER A 79 -11.39 10.71 -9.38
#